data_AF-A0A958LHR7-F1
#
_entry.id   AF-A0A958LHR7-F1
#
_cell.length_a   1.000
_cell.length_b   1.000
_cell.length_c   1.000
_cell.angle_alpha   90.00
_cell.angle_beta   90.00
_cell.angle_gamma   90.00
#
_symmetry.space_group_name_H-M   'P 1'
#
loop_
_entity.id
_entity.type
_entity.pdbx_description
1 polymer ?
#
loop_
_entity_poly.entity_id
_entity_poly.type
_entity_poly.pdbx_seq_one_letter_code
_entity_poly.pdbx_strand_id
1 'polypeptide(L)'
;MFSLVGIFRPISSSLTYYLHSMSSSLREAEASDTYYQMQNSHTKKTASLRRVKIDIPQKNSHLVVEAGTHLMSCLIAAGIPVASSCGGDGVCGKCRVRILSHPENIVSHKEQLKRSSTQTFQLKDDERLSCQSLVQGDITIAASYW
;
A
#
# COMPACT_ATOMS: atom_id res chain seq x y z
N MET A 1 72.11 -3.75 43.44
CA MET A 1 71.55 -4.81 42.58
C MET A 1 70.63 -4.14 41.56
N PHE A 2 70.81 -4.50 40.30
CA PHE A 2 70.24 -3.85 39.10
C PHE A 2 68.71 -4.04 38.92
N SER A 3 68.20 -3.29 37.94
CA SER A 3 66.94 -3.47 37.16
C SER A 3 65.69 -2.81 37.75
N LEU A 4 64.85 -2.06 37.01
CA LEU A 4 64.48 -2.16 35.59
C LEU A 4 64.00 -0.81 35.00
N VAL A 5 64.10 -0.76 33.68
CA VAL A 5 63.71 0.29 32.73
C VAL A 5 62.18 0.45 32.61
N GLY A 6 61.70 1.67 32.41
CA GLY A 6 60.29 1.98 32.07
C GLY A 6 60.15 3.44 31.60
N ILE A 7 60.45 3.76 30.34
CA ILE A 7 59.52 3.86 29.18
C ILE A 7 58.71 5.17 29.15
N PHE A 8 59.11 6.03 28.20
CA PHE A 8 58.31 6.90 27.32
C PHE A 8 57.12 7.71 27.88
N ARG A 9 57.25 9.05 27.85
CA ARG A 9 56.12 9.95 27.52
C ARG A 9 55.90 9.93 26.00
N PRO A 10 54.66 10.01 25.49
CA PRO A 10 54.17 11.31 25.01
C PRO A 10 52.63 11.53 25.17
N ILE A 11 52.17 12.73 25.54
CA ILE A 11 51.63 13.85 24.70
C ILE A 11 50.12 13.72 24.35
N SER A 12 49.41 14.80 24.72
CA SER A 12 48.12 15.35 24.25
C SER A 12 46.83 14.52 24.37
N SER A 13 46.07 14.80 25.44
CA SER A 13 44.76 14.24 25.76
C SER A 13 43.56 15.04 25.20
N SER A 14 43.67 15.68 24.04
CA SER A 14 42.55 16.47 23.47
C SER A 14 42.03 16.01 22.10
N LEU A 15 42.68 15.06 21.41
CA LEU A 15 42.20 14.58 20.11
C LEU A 15 41.31 13.33 20.19
N THR A 16 41.39 12.54 21.26
CA THR A 16 40.57 11.32 21.41
C THR A 16 39.10 11.61 21.66
N TYR A 17 38.77 12.74 22.28
CA TYR A 17 37.37 13.13 22.52
C TYR A 17 36.65 13.55 21.22
N TYR A 18 37.38 14.16 20.28
CA TYR A 18 36.81 14.62 19.01
C TYR A 18 36.45 13.45 18.08
N LEU A 19 37.29 12.40 18.05
CA LEU A 19 37.05 11.23 17.21
C LEU A 19 35.89 10.33 17.69
N HIS A 20 35.51 10.41 18.98
CA HIS A 20 34.35 9.67 19.50
C HIS A 20 33.01 10.37 19.20
N SER A 21 33.00 11.68 18.94
CA SER A 21 31.81 12.41 18.52
C SER A 21 31.53 12.23 17.02
N MET A 22 32.56 12.05 16.20
CA MET A 22 32.41 11.89 14.74
C MET A 22 31.95 10.48 14.32
N SER A 23 32.11 9.46 15.17
CA SER A 23 31.65 8.10 14.89
C SER A 23 30.17 7.87 15.21
N SER A 24 29.56 8.71 16.05
CA SER A 24 28.11 8.68 16.32
C SER A 24 27.31 9.27 15.16
N SER A 25 27.76 10.40 14.59
CA SER A 25 27.09 11.06 13.47
C SER A 25 27.13 10.26 12.17
N LEU A 26 28.15 9.42 11.97
CA LEU A 26 28.23 8.55 10.78
C LEU A 26 27.29 7.35 10.85
N ARG A 27 26.90 6.88 12.05
CA ARG A 27 25.93 5.78 12.22
C ARG A 27 24.48 6.23 11.96
N GLU A 28 24.20 7.52 12.11
CA GLU A 28 22.86 8.08 11.90
C GLU A 28 22.56 8.32 10.41
N ALA A 29 23.59 8.55 9.59
CA ALA A 29 23.44 8.75 8.15
C ALA A 29 23.12 7.44 7.38
N GLU A 30 23.66 6.30 7.82
CA GLU A 30 23.40 5.00 7.16
C GLU A 30 21.98 4.48 7.45
N ALA A 31 21.38 4.87 8.58
CA ALA A 31 20.01 4.49 8.93
C ALA A 31 18.95 5.23 8.09
N SER A 32 19.24 6.44 7.59
CA SER A 32 18.30 7.20 6.76
C SER A 32 18.22 6.71 5.31
N ASP A 33 19.30 6.14 4.77
CA ASP A 33 19.32 5.66 3.38
C ASP A 33 18.49 4.38 3.20
N THR A 34 18.48 3.50 4.20
CA THR A 34 17.61 2.30 4.18
C THR A 34 16.12 2.67 4.29
N TYR A 35 15.79 3.73 5.05
CA TYR A 35 14.43 4.24 5.16
C TYR A 35 13.91 4.81 3.82
N TYR A 36 14.75 5.52 3.06
CA TYR A 36 14.36 6.08 1.77
C TYR A 36 14.29 5.05 0.64
N GLN A 37 15.08 3.97 0.66
CA GLN A 37 15.06 2.98 -0.41
C GLN A 37 13.86 2.00 -0.38
N MET A 38 13.15 1.87 0.75
CA MET A 38 11.95 1.04 0.82
C MET A 38 10.73 1.67 0.09
N GLN A 39 10.68 3.00 0.00
CA GLN A 39 9.56 3.77 -0.56
C GLN A 39 9.48 3.70 -2.12
N ASN A 40 10.55 3.29 -2.80
CA ASN A 40 10.61 3.27 -4.27
C ASN A 40 10.27 1.90 -4.90
N SER A 41 9.75 0.96 -4.11
CA SER A 41 9.36 -0.38 -4.58
C SER A 41 7.98 -0.45 -5.25
N HIS A 42 7.18 0.64 -5.23
CA HIS A 42 5.81 0.66 -5.75
C HIS A 42 5.56 1.45 -7.04
N THR A 43 6.56 2.12 -7.61
CA THR A 43 6.42 2.75 -8.94
C THR A 43 7.13 1.92 -10.01
N LYS A 44 6.76 0.64 -10.11
CA LYS A 44 7.11 -0.15 -11.29
C LYS A 44 6.28 0.35 -12.48
N LYS A 45 6.94 1.12 -13.34
CA LYS A 45 6.83 1.02 -14.81
C LYS A 45 5.42 1.22 -15.37
N THR A 46 5.05 2.47 -15.63
CA THR A 46 3.85 2.88 -16.39
C THR A 46 3.94 2.41 -17.84
N ALA A 47 3.80 1.11 -18.07
CA ALA A 47 3.68 0.52 -19.39
C ALA A 47 2.23 0.72 -19.86
N SER A 48 1.98 1.72 -20.73
CA SER A 48 0.76 1.95 -21.52
C SER A 48 -0.47 1.12 -21.11
N LEU A 49 -1.08 1.43 -19.96
CA LEU A 49 -2.23 0.68 -19.46
C LEU A 49 -3.51 1.13 -20.20
N ARG A 50 -4.36 0.16 -20.56
CA ARG A 50 -5.67 0.41 -21.18
C ARG A 50 -6.55 1.16 -20.19
N ARG A 51 -7.14 2.29 -20.61
CA ARG A 51 -8.14 3.02 -19.80
C ARG A 51 -9.51 2.36 -19.91
N VAL A 52 -10.22 2.31 -18.79
CA VAL A 52 -11.55 1.70 -18.62
C VAL A 52 -12.47 2.63 -17.83
N LYS A 53 -13.77 2.51 -18.07
CA LYS A 53 -14.80 3.37 -17.49
C LYS A 53 -15.57 2.66 -16.38
N ILE A 54 -15.73 3.34 -15.25
CA ILE A 54 -16.58 2.90 -14.14
C ILE A 54 -17.77 3.85 -14.06
N ASP A 55 -18.97 3.37 -14.36
CA ASP A 55 -20.21 4.14 -14.28
C ASP A 55 -20.89 3.95 -12.92
N ILE A 56 -21.34 5.06 -12.32
CA ILE A 56 -21.95 5.10 -10.97
C ILE A 56 -23.25 5.91 -11.03
N PRO A 57 -24.36 5.29 -11.49
CA PRO A 57 -25.62 5.98 -11.71
C PRO A 57 -26.18 6.66 -10.46
N GLN A 58 -26.02 6.04 -9.28
CA GLN A 58 -26.51 6.58 -7.99
C GLN A 58 -25.86 7.93 -7.60
N LYS A 59 -24.70 8.26 -8.17
CA LYS A 59 -23.98 9.53 -7.93
C LYS A 59 -23.93 10.43 -9.17
N ASN A 60 -24.61 10.04 -10.26
CA ASN A 60 -24.52 10.72 -11.56
C ASN A 60 -23.05 11.01 -11.96
N SER A 61 -22.17 10.03 -11.74
CA SER A 61 -20.72 10.19 -11.91
C SER A 61 -20.14 9.00 -12.64
N HIS A 62 -18.99 9.22 -13.28
CA HIS A 62 -18.21 8.18 -13.93
C HIS A 62 -16.72 8.44 -13.71
N LEU A 63 -15.95 7.36 -13.62
CA LEU A 63 -14.50 7.40 -13.45
C LEU A 63 -13.83 6.76 -14.65
N VAL A 64 -12.69 7.32 -15.06
CA VAL A 64 -11.82 6.70 -16.06
C VAL A 64 -10.53 6.32 -15.37
N VAL A 65 -10.25 5.02 -15.31
CA VAL A 65 -9.12 4.46 -14.56
C VAL A 65 -8.32 3.52 -15.45
N GLU A 66 -7.11 3.18 -15.03
CA GLU A 66 -6.31 2.17 -15.72
C GLU A 66 -6.84 0.77 -15.41
N ALA A 67 -6.81 -0.10 -16.41
CA ALA A 67 -7.11 -1.51 -16.20
C ALA A 67 -6.09 -2.11 -15.22
N GLY A 68 -6.58 -2.95 -14.32
CA GLY A 68 -5.82 -3.50 -13.18
C GLY A 68 -5.87 -2.65 -11.91
N THR A 69 -6.56 -1.51 -11.89
CA THR A 69 -6.62 -0.68 -10.67
C THR A 69 -7.62 -1.26 -9.65
N HIS A 70 -7.28 -1.11 -8.36
CA HIS A 70 -8.17 -1.46 -7.24
C HIS A 70 -9.42 -0.59 -7.22
N LEU A 71 -10.59 -1.23 -7.18
CA LEU A 71 -11.87 -0.52 -7.21
C LEU A 71 -12.05 0.43 -6.02
N MET A 72 -11.77 -0.03 -4.80
CA MET A 72 -11.88 0.83 -3.60
C MET A 72 -10.96 2.05 -3.68
N SER A 73 -9.72 1.88 -4.14
CA SER A 73 -8.75 2.98 -4.25
C SER A 73 -9.22 4.05 -5.23
N CYS A 74 -9.73 3.66 -6.40
CA CYS A 74 -10.27 4.60 -7.39
C CYS A 74 -11.47 5.39 -6.86
N LEU A 75 -12.39 4.71 -6.17
CA LEU A 75 -13.59 5.36 -5.62
C LEU A 75 -13.21 6.39 -4.56
N ILE A 76 -12.32 6.03 -3.63
CA ILE A 76 -11.85 6.94 -2.58
C ILE A 76 -11.10 8.13 -3.19
N ALA A 77 -10.22 7.90 -4.16
CA ALA A 77 -9.48 8.97 -4.84
C ALA A 77 -10.43 9.95 -5.56
N ALA A 78 -11.57 9.46 -6.05
CA ALA A 78 -12.60 10.28 -6.68
C ALA A 78 -13.59 10.91 -5.68
N GLY A 79 -13.38 10.76 -4.37
CA GLY A 79 -14.27 11.28 -3.33
C GLY A 79 -15.58 10.50 -3.19
N ILE A 80 -15.68 9.30 -3.75
CA ILE A 80 -16.85 8.44 -3.64
C ILE A 80 -16.68 7.57 -2.39
N PRO A 81 -17.57 7.72 -1.38
CA PRO A 81 -17.38 7.05 -0.10
C PRO A 81 -17.55 5.53 -0.24
N VAL A 82 -16.63 4.76 0.32
CA VAL A 82 -16.74 3.29 0.39
C VAL A 82 -16.75 2.90 1.86
N ALA A 83 -17.78 2.17 2.28
CA ALA A 83 -17.88 1.71 3.66
C ALA A 83 -16.73 0.75 3.99
N SER A 84 -15.92 1.08 4.98
CA SER A 84 -14.79 0.25 5.41
C SER A 84 -14.53 0.41 6.91
N SER A 85 -14.21 -0.70 7.57
CA SER A 85 -13.69 -0.69 8.95
C SER A 85 -12.33 -1.36 9.08
N CYS A 86 -11.91 -2.16 8.09
CA CYS A 86 -10.61 -2.84 8.07
C CYS A 86 -9.60 -2.19 7.10
N GLY A 87 -9.89 -1.02 6.54
CA GLY A 87 -8.97 -0.30 5.65
C GLY A 87 -8.72 -0.93 4.27
N GLY A 88 -9.02 -2.21 4.08
CA GLY A 88 -8.79 -2.90 2.80
C GLY A 88 -8.58 -4.40 2.91
N ASP A 89 -8.37 -4.92 4.11
CA ASP A 89 -7.97 -6.32 4.38
C ASP A 89 -8.99 -7.39 3.98
N GLY A 90 -10.20 -7.01 3.55
CA GLY A 90 -11.25 -7.94 3.16
C GLY A 90 -11.95 -8.65 4.32
N VAL A 91 -11.57 -8.37 5.57
CA VAL A 91 -12.10 -9.10 6.73
C VAL A 91 -13.47 -8.61 7.22
N CYS A 92 -13.83 -7.34 6.98
CA CYS A 92 -15.06 -6.74 7.53
C CYS A 92 -16.30 -6.82 6.62
N GLY A 93 -16.15 -7.06 5.31
CA GLY A 93 -17.26 -7.22 4.37
C GLY A 93 -18.11 -5.97 4.07
N LYS A 94 -17.78 -4.81 4.65
CA LYS A 94 -18.57 -3.57 4.51
C LYS A 94 -18.41 -2.88 3.15
N CYS A 95 -17.27 -3.06 2.50
CA CYS A 95 -16.91 -2.46 1.20
C CYS A 95 -17.60 -3.13 0.01
N ARG A 96 -18.77 -3.74 0.26
CA ARG A 96 -19.57 -4.46 -0.72
C ARG A 96 -20.11 -3.50 -1.76
N VAL A 97 -20.00 -3.92 -3.01
CA VAL A 97 -20.56 -3.24 -4.18
C VAL A 97 -21.23 -4.27 -5.07
N ARG A 98 -22.31 -3.86 -5.70
CA ARG A 98 -23.04 -4.62 -6.70
C ARG A 98 -22.57 -4.21 -8.08
N ILE A 99 -22.29 -5.19 -8.93
CA ILE A 99 -21.91 -5.00 -10.32
C ILE A 99 -23.18 -5.13 -11.17
N LEU A 100 -23.61 -4.03 -11.76
CA LEU A 100 -24.84 -3.96 -12.56
C LEU A 100 -24.62 -4.37 -14.02
N SER A 101 -23.40 -4.22 -14.53
CA SER A 101 -23.08 -4.53 -15.92
C SER A 101 -21.63 -4.99 -16.06
N HIS A 102 -21.42 -5.96 -16.95
CA HIS A 102 -20.13 -6.57 -17.27
C HIS A 102 -19.37 -7.16 -16.05
N PRO A 103 -19.97 -8.10 -15.29
CA PRO A 103 -19.29 -8.74 -14.16
C PRO A 103 -18.03 -9.55 -14.54
N GLU A 104 -17.83 -9.86 -15.81
CA GLU A 104 -16.62 -10.45 -16.37
C GLU A 104 -15.42 -9.49 -16.37
N ASN A 105 -15.66 -8.18 -16.34
CA ASN A 105 -14.64 -7.13 -16.39
C ASN A 105 -14.05 -6.80 -15.01
N ILE A 106 -14.39 -7.56 -13.97
CA ILE A 106 -13.84 -7.38 -12.62
C ILE A 106 -13.26 -8.69 -12.10
N VAL A 107 -12.02 -8.62 -11.64
CA VAL A 107 -11.31 -9.77 -11.09
C VAL A 107 -11.18 -9.59 -9.59
N SER A 108 -11.72 -10.53 -8.83
CA SER A 108 -11.51 -10.63 -7.39
C SER A 108 -10.45 -11.68 -7.10
N HIS A 109 -9.52 -11.38 -6.19
CA HIS A 109 -8.51 -12.35 -5.77
C HIS A 109 -9.20 -13.53 -5.06
N LYS A 110 -9.37 -14.66 -5.78
CA LYS A 110 -10.02 -15.89 -5.27
C LYS A 110 -9.39 -16.43 -3.98
N GLU A 111 -8.08 -16.28 -3.83
CA GLU A 111 -7.35 -16.70 -2.62
C GLU A 111 -7.71 -15.85 -1.40
N GLN A 112 -7.94 -14.55 -1.60
CA GLN A 112 -8.48 -13.67 -0.57
C GLN A 112 -9.96 -13.98 -0.36
N LEU A 113 -10.78 -14.19 -1.37
CA LEU A 113 -12.19 -14.57 -1.15
C LEU A 113 -12.36 -15.80 -0.23
N LYS A 114 -11.46 -16.80 -0.32
CA LYS A 114 -11.48 -17.99 0.57
C LYS A 114 -11.00 -17.72 2.01
N ARG A 115 -10.12 -16.74 2.25
CA ARG A 115 -9.58 -16.42 3.59
C ARG A 115 -10.25 -15.19 4.22
N SER A 116 -10.45 -14.16 3.42
CA SER A 116 -11.21 -12.95 3.71
C SER A 116 -12.70 -13.23 3.46
N SER A 117 -13.32 -13.86 4.45
CA SER A 117 -14.72 -13.66 4.81
C SER A 117 -15.82 -13.83 3.74
N THR A 118 -15.56 -14.26 2.51
CA THR A 118 -16.63 -14.58 1.53
C THR A 118 -17.39 -15.82 1.99
N GLN A 119 -16.75 -16.68 2.77
CA GLN A 119 -17.40 -17.77 3.47
C GLN A 119 -18.21 -17.29 4.69
N THR A 120 -17.82 -16.17 5.31
CA THR A 120 -18.53 -15.55 6.45
C THR A 120 -19.66 -14.62 6.01
N PHE A 121 -19.52 -13.98 4.86
CA PHE A 121 -20.46 -13.02 4.29
C PHE A 121 -21.00 -13.61 3.00
N GLN A 122 -22.24 -14.08 3.00
CA GLN A 122 -22.90 -14.54 1.77
C GLN A 122 -22.90 -13.38 0.74
N LEU A 123 -22.02 -13.46 -0.25
CA LEU A 123 -21.98 -12.56 -1.41
C LEU A 123 -22.84 -13.19 -2.50
N LYS A 124 -23.67 -12.35 -3.14
CA LYS A 124 -24.40 -12.75 -4.34
C LYS A 124 -23.44 -12.80 -5.53
N ASP A 125 -23.84 -13.48 -6.60
CA ASP A 125 -23.03 -13.63 -7.81
C ASP A 125 -22.66 -12.28 -8.46
N ASP A 126 -23.50 -11.27 -8.27
CA ASP A 126 -23.33 -9.91 -8.75
C ASP A 126 -22.70 -8.96 -7.72
N GLU A 127 -22.27 -9.45 -6.56
CA GLU A 127 -21.63 -8.64 -5.52
C GLU A 127 -20.14 -8.94 -5.41
N ARG A 128 -19.37 -7.89 -5.13
CA ARG A 128 -17.91 -7.97 -4.94
C ARG A 128 -17.50 -7.12 -3.74
N LEU A 129 -16.40 -7.49 -3.10
CA LEU A 129 -15.72 -6.62 -2.15
C LEU A 129 -14.83 -5.67 -2.94
N SER A 130 -15.17 -4.38 -2.97
CA SER A 130 -14.42 -3.37 -3.74
C SER A 130 -12.94 -3.30 -3.34
N CYS A 131 -12.62 -3.60 -2.08
CA CYS A 131 -11.24 -3.62 -1.59
C CYS A 131 -10.41 -4.82 -2.04
N GLN A 132 -11.06 -5.86 -2.57
CA GLN A 132 -10.43 -7.10 -3.04
C GLN A 132 -10.66 -7.32 -4.54
N SER A 133 -11.05 -6.26 -5.27
CA SER A 133 -11.44 -6.34 -6.67
C SER A 133 -10.64 -5.37 -7.54
N LEU A 134 -10.17 -5.88 -8.67
CA LEU A 134 -9.44 -5.16 -9.71
C LEU A 134 -10.32 -4.97 -10.94
N VAL A 135 -10.36 -3.76 -11.48
CA VAL A 135 -11.16 -3.42 -12.65
C VAL A 135 -10.35 -3.68 -13.92
N GLN A 136 -10.81 -4.56 -14.80
CA GLN A 136 -10.13 -4.93 -16.05
C GLN A 136 -10.80 -4.33 -17.30
N GLY A 137 -12.06 -3.95 -17.20
CA GLY A 137 -12.87 -3.41 -18.28
C GLY A 137 -13.95 -2.46 -17.79
N ASP A 138 -14.79 -2.02 -18.71
CA ASP A 138 -15.85 -1.08 -18.39
C ASP A 138 -16.92 -1.78 -17.53
N ILE A 139 -17.33 -1.13 -16.44
CA ILE A 139 -18.29 -1.68 -15.49
C ILE A 139 -19.26 -0.62 -15.00
N THR A 140 -20.44 -1.06 -14.60
CA THR A 140 -21.42 -0.22 -13.89
C THR A 140 -21.59 -0.77 -12.49
N ILE A 141 -21.52 0.08 -11.47
CA ILE A 141 -21.61 -0.34 -10.08
C ILE A 141 -22.69 0.39 -9.29
N ALA A 142 -23.13 -0.23 -8.22
CA ALA A 142 -24.04 0.31 -7.22
C ALA A 142 -23.64 -0.15 -5.81
N ALA A 143 -24.05 0.58 -4.79
CA ALA A 143 -23.94 0.15 -3.40
C ALA A 143 -25.21 0.51 -2.63
N SER A 144 -25.58 -0.33 -1.67
CA SER A 144 -26.80 -0.13 -0.86
C SER A 144 -26.70 1.04 0.12
N TYR A 145 -25.50 1.55 0.37
CA TYR A 145 -25.21 2.61 1.34
C TYR A 145 -24.88 3.97 0.69
N TRP A 146 -25.24 4.14 -0.59
CA TRP A 146 -25.06 5.38 -1.34
C TRP A 146 -26.34 6.18 -1.51
#